data_AF-A0A7S2VS79-F1
#
_entry.id   AF-A0A7S2VS79-F1
#
_cell.length_a   1.000
_cell.length_b   1.000
_cell.length_c   1.000
_cell.angle_alpha   90.00
_cell.angle_beta   90.00
_cell.angle_gamma   90.00
#
_symmetry.space_group_name_H-M   'P 1'
#
loop_
_entity.id
_entity.type
_entity.pdbx_description
1 polymer ?
#
loop_
_entity_poly.entity_id
_entity_poly.type
_entity_poly.pdbx_seq_one_letter_code
_entity_poly.pdbx_strand_id
1 'polypeptide(L)'
;GGAADAASAPADAAEPDGAEPDGADPDSAAAPACGRPVPPTRQRERFDTFGLEQCFAKLADFGNGCRSHKKVTDEIQTRQYRSPEIIIGQDWDETADVWSAACMIFELATGDFLFDPRTGDDWSRDEDHLALMVELLGNLPPRDWATSGRYSRSFFNNNGKLKHIKNLKMWPLSEVLVEKYKFEQAEADVFADFLGPMLRWLPSERQHASATLDHQWLRPADGEVDF
;
A
#
# COMPACT_ATOMS: atom_id res chain seq x y z
N GLY A 1 36.48 19.95 48.60
CA GLY A 1 37.05 20.73 47.47
C GLY A 1 36.59 20.11 46.18
N GLY A 2 36.76 20.74 45.01
CA GLY A 2 37.27 22.08 44.66
C GLY A 2 36.72 22.44 43.26
N ALA A 3 36.67 23.68 42.76
CA ALA A 3 37.71 24.73 42.72
C ALA A 3 39.03 24.24 42.08
N ALA A 4 39.62 24.86 41.04
CA ALA A 4 39.21 25.96 40.14
C ALA A 4 40.12 25.88 38.85
N ASP A 5 40.22 26.78 37.85
CA ASP A 5 39.68 28.13 37.58
C ASP A 5 39.82 28.46 36.05
N ALA A 6 39.55 29.71 35.64
CA ALA A 6 39.87 30.39 34.35
C ALA A 6 39.08 29.98 33.07
N ALA A 7 38.56 30.84 32.18
CA ALA A 7 38.58 32.30 31.94
C ALA A 7 39.63 32.91 30.97
N SER A 8 39.20 33.99 30.28
CA SER A 8 39.91 34.92 29.36
C SER A 8 39.85 34.66 27.84
N ALA A 9 39.75 35.77 27.10
CA ALA A 9 39.78 35.96 25.63
C ALA A 9 40.84 37.07 25.34
N PRO A 10 40.82 37.94 24.28
CA PRO A 10 40.06 37.99 23.00
C PRO A 10 41.00 38.32 21.77
N ALA A 11 40.51 39.14 20.81
CA ALA A 11 41.20 39.83 19.69
C ALA A 11 41.21 39.10 18.31
N ASP A 12 41.09 39.78 17.14
CA ASP A 12 40.83 41.21 16.87
C ASP A 12 40.06 41.48 15.55
N ALA A 13 39.74 42.75 15.27
CA ALA A 13 38.77 43.24 14.27
C ALA A 13 39.22 43.29 12.79
N ALA A 14 38.24 43.34 11.86
CA ALA A 14 38.20 44.28 10.72
C ALA A 14 36.86 44.27 9.92
N GLU A 15 36.06 45.32 10.08
CA GLU A 15 35.02 45.89 9.17
C GLU A 15 35.31 47.41 9.06
N PRO A 16 34.62 48.26 8.24
CA PRO A 16 33.43 48.08 7.39
C PRO A 16 33.81 48.14 5.88
N ASP A 17 33.04 48.55 4.85
CA ASP A 17 31.79 49.34 4.64
C ASP A 17 31.10 48.86 3.33
N GLY A 18 29.83 49.17 3.04
CA GLY A 18 28.84 50.00 3.76
C GLY A 18 27.57 50.27 2.91
N ALA A 19 26.65 51.10 3.45
CA ALA A 19 25.43 51.66 2.83
C ALA A 19 24.14 50.77 2.71
N GLU A 20 23.38 50.72 3.81
CA GLU A 20 21.90 50.85 3.84
C GLU A 20 21.55 52.33 4.17
N PRO A 21 20.27 52.82 4.22
CA PRO A 21 18.94 52.17 4.06
C PRO A 21 18.15 52.77 2.85
N ASP A 22 16.83 52.69 2.63
CA ASP A 22 15.59 52.44 3.42
C ASP A 22 14.51 51.81 2.50
N GLY A 23 13.48 51.11 3.03
CA GLY A 23 12.32 50.79 2.17
C GLY A 23 11.28 49.69 2.49
N ALA A 24 10.94 49.41 3.75
CA ALA A 24 9.70 48.72 4.21
C ALA A 24 9.14 47.47 3.45
N ASP A 25 9.25 46.29 4.09
CA ASP A 25 8.38 45.11 3.87
C ASP A 25 6.94 45.44 4.36
N PRO A 26 5.85 44.98 3.71
CA PRO A 26 5.35 43.62 3.99
C PRO A 26 4.59 42.94 2.81
N ASP A 27 5.15 41.91 2.16
CA ASP A 27 4.28 40.80 1.70
C ASP A 27 4.95 39.43 1.40
N SER A 28 4.59 38.46 2.23
CA SER A 28 4.36 37.03 1.94
C SER A 28 5.02 36.39 0.68
N ALA A 29 6.26 35.92 0.81
CA ALA A 29 6.78 34.80 -0.01
C ALA A 29 7.79 33.87 0.70
N ALA A 30 7.79 33.80 2.04
CA ALA A 30 8.47 32.73 2.76
C ALA A 30 7.72 31.42 2.54
N ALA A 31 8.03 30.71 1.44
CA ALA A 31 7.41 29.44 1.07
C ALA A 31 7.55 28.44 2.24
N PRO A 32 6.45 28.09 2.95
CA PRO A 32 6.55 27.20 4.10
C PRO A 32 7.04 25.84 3.63
N ALA A 33 7.79 25.15 4.50
CA ALA A 33 8.35 23.85 4.18
C ALA A 33 7.24 22.92 3.65
N CYS A 34 7.30 22.62 2.34
CA CYS A 34 6.55 21.53 1.75
C CYS A 34 7.14 20.23 2.30
N GLY A 35 6.68 19.87 3.51
CA GLY A 35 6.99 18.62 4.16
C GLY A 35 6.54 17.50 3.26
N ARG A 36 7.48 16.96 2.48
CA ARG A 36 7.28 15.72 1.74
C ARG A 36 6.84 14.69 2.79
N PRO A 37 5.67 14.06 2.62
CA PRO A 37 5.42 12.82 3.35
C PRO A 37 6.57 11.90 2.99
N VAL A 38 7.41 11.56 3.97
CA VAL A 38 8.43 10.54 3.82
C VAL A 38 7.67 9.22 3.92
N PRO A 39 7.49 8.46 2.82
CA PRO A 39 7.03 7.08 2.96
C PRO A 39 8.08 6.39 3.85
N PRO A 40 7.67 5.55 4.82
CA PRO A 40 8.59 5.06 5.83
C PRO A 40 9.88 4.52 5.22
N THR A 41 11.04 4.88 5.79
CA THR A 41 12.20 4.00 5.63
C THR A 41 11.78 2.59 6.02
N ARG A 42 12.23 1.59 5.24
CA ARG A 42 11.77 0.19 5.28
C ARG A 42 11.45 -0.22 6.72
N GLN A 43 10.31 -0.90 6.96
CA GLN A 43 9.93 -1.31 8.32
C GLN A 43 11.05 -2.04 9.09
N ARG A 44 12.03 -2.63 8.39
CA ARG A 44 13.36 -3.01 8.90
C ARG A 44 13.92 -2.04 9.95
N GLU A 45 14.10 -0.73 9.65
CA GLU A 45 14.64 0.25 10.62
C GLU A 45 13.76 0.38 11.89
N ARG A 46 12.45 0.17 11.74
CA ARG A 46 11.48 0.18 12.84
C ARG A 46 11.54 -1.11 13.66
N PHE A 47 11.80 -2.26 13.04
CA PHE A 47 12.07 -3.54 13.70
C PHE A 47 13.44 -3.56 14.40
N ASP A 48 14.46 -2.98 13.77
CA ASP A 48 15.78 -2.72 14.35
C ASP A 48 15.64 -1.84 15.61
N THR A 49 14.78 -0.82 15.56
CA THR A 49 14.43 0.04 16.71
C THR A 49 13.72 -0.73 17.85
N PHE A 50 13.00 -1.81 17.55
CA PHE A 50 12.42 -2.69 18.58
C PHE A 50 13.43 -3.70 19.16
N GLY A 51 14.62 -3.85 18.56
CA GLY A 51 15.66 -4.79 19.03
C GLY A 51 15.24 -6.26 18.96
N LEU A 52 14.33 -6.60 18.04
CA LEU A 52 13.77 -7.95 17.92
C LEU A 52 14.60 -8.81 16.95
N GLU A 53 15.41 -9.72 17.50
CA GLU A 53 16.12 -10.75 16.72
C GLU A 53 15.17 -11.74 16.03
N GLN A 54 13.93 -11.88 16.53
CA GLN A 54 12.89 -12.77 16.00
C GLN A 54 11.49 -12.16 16.18
N CYS A 55 10.58 -12.47 15.26
CA CYS A 55 9.17 -12.07 15.32
C CYS A 55 8.26 -13.29 15.13
N PHE A 56 7.25 -13.45 15.99
CA PHE A 56 6.28 -14.55 15.91
C PHE A 56 4.85 -14.03 15.85
N ALA A 57 4.21 -14.19 14.68
CA ALA A 57 2.80 -13.84 14.47
C ALA A 57 1.90 -15.08 14.56
N LYS A 58 0.64 -14.89 14.96
CA LYS A 58 -0.42 -15.92 14.90
C LYS A 58 -1.74 -15.25 14.54
N LEU A 59 -2.53 -15.88 13.67
CA LEU A 59 -3.89 -15.42 13.39
C LEU A 59 -4.76 -15.53 14.65
N ALA A 60 -5.57 -14.51 14.87
CA ALA A 60 -6.45 -14.34 16.02
C ALA A 60 -7.81 -13.79 15.58
N ASP A 61 -8.77 -13.73 16.52
CA ASP A 61 -10.17 -13.36 16.29
C ASP A 61 -10.85 -14.05 15.09
N PHE A 62 -11.14 -15.34 15.28
CA PHE A 62 -11.96 -16.12 14.36
C PHE A 62 -13.47 -15.83 14.50
N GLY A 63 -13.88 -14.71 15.14
CA GLY A 63 -15.29 -14.38 15.39
C GLY A 63 -16.13 -14.20 14.12
N ASN A 64 -15.52 -13.74 13.03
CA ASN A 64 -16.12 -13.65 11.69
C ASN A 64 -15.77 -14.85 10.78
N GLY A 65 -14.97 -15.81 11.28
CA GLY A 65 -14.54 -16.98 10.52
C GLY A 65 -15.67 -17.98 10.30
N CYS A 66 -15.68 -18.63 9.14
CA CYS A 66 -16.67 -19.68 8.83
C CYS A 66 -16.00 -20.93 8.24
N ARG A 67 -16.81 -21.91 7.84
CA ARG A 67 -16.35 -23.10 7.12
C ARG A 67 -16.74 -22.94 5.65
N SER A 68 -15.90 -23.35 4.71
CA SER A 68 -16.18 -23.25 3.26
C SER A 68 -17.54 -23.83 2.85
N HIS A 69 -17.93 -24.98 3.41
CA HIS A 69 -19.25 -25.62 3.19
C HIS A 69 -20.40 -25.03 4.02
N LYS A 70 -20.16 -24.01 4.84
CA LYS A 70 -21.15 -23.36 5.72
C LYS A 70 -20.79 -21.88 5.95
N LYS A 71 -20.90 -21.10 4.87
CA LYS A 71 -20.88 -19.63 4.90
C LYS A 71 -21.97 -19.09 5.83
N VAL A 72 -21.71 -17.95 6.47
CA VAL A 72 -22.63 -17.30 7.43
C VAL A 72 -23.25 -16.01 6.86
N THR A 73 -22.47 -15.26 6.09
CA THR A 73 -22.85 -14.04 5.37
C THR A 73 -21.99 -13.93 4.10
N ASP A 74 -22.45 -13.20 3.10
CA ASP A 74 -21.63 -12.77 1.95
C ASP A 74 -21.02 -11.38 2.16
N GLU A 75 -21.45 -10.63 3.18
CA GLU A 75 -20.81 -9.37 3.58
C GLU A 75 -19.61 -9.67 4.49
N ILE A 76 -18.45 -9.90 3.87
CA ILE A 76 -17.19 -10.21 4.54
C ILE A 76 -16.09 -9.18 4.20
N GLN A 77 -14.93 -9.33 4.86
CA GLN A 77 -13.72 -8.50 4.73
C GLN A 77 -13.87 -7.02 5.11
N THR A 78 -12.82 -6.45 5.73
CA THR A 78 -12.69 -5.00 5.91
C THR A 78 -12.39 -4.33 4.56
N ARG A 79 -12.90 -3.11 4.33
CA ARG A 79 -12.97 -2.45 3.01
C ARG A 79 -11.69 -2.54 2.18
N GLN A 80 -10.55 -2.15 2.74
CA GLN A 80 -9.26 -2.06 2.04
C GLN A 80 -8.64 -3.42 1.66
N TYR A 81 -9.15 -4.52 2.24
CA TYR A 81 -8.69 -5.89 2.04
C TYR A 81 -9.71 -6.74 1.26
N ARG A 82 -10.84 -6.12 0.84
CA ARG A 82 -11.97 -6.82 0.24
C ARG A 82 -11.68 -7.22 -1.20
N SER A 83 -11.92 -8.49 -1.53
CA SER A 83 -11.64 -9.07 -2.84
C SER A 83 -12.74 -8.75 -3.86
N PRO A 84 -12.43 -8.71 -5.18
CA PRO A 84 -13.34 -8.17 -6.18
C PRO A 84 -14.60 -9.02 -6.35
N GLU A 85 -14.54 -10.34 -6.10
CA GLU A 85 -15.73 -11.21 -6.07
C GLU A 85 -16.78 -10.75 -5.05
N ILE A 86 -16.37 -10.34 -3.84
CA ILE A 86 -17.28 -9.83 -2.82
C ILE A 86 -17.88 -8.49 -3.24
N ILE A 87 -17.08 -7.62 -3.87
CA ILE A 87 -17.54 -6.31 -4.37
C ILE A 87 -18.62 -6.48 -5.46
N ILE A 88 -18.40 -7.37 -6.44
CA ILE A 88 -19.40 -7.61 -7.50
C ILE A 88 -20.56 -8.53 -7.04
N GLY A 89 -20.49 -9.11 -5.85
CA GLY A 89 -21.48 -10.05 -5.33
C GLY A 89 -21.48 -11.38 -6.08
N GLN A 90 -20.29 -11.96 -6.27
CA GLN A 90 -20.08 -13.31 -6.77
C GLN A 90 -19.92 -14.32 -5.63
N ASP A 91 -19.89 -15.61 -5.98
CA ASP A 91 -19.42 -16.64 -5.06
C ASP A 91 -17.90 -16.53 -4.81
N TRP A 92 -17.53 -16.91 -3.59
CA TRP A 92 -16.20 -16.76 -2.99
C TRP A 92 -15.79 -18.03 -2.23
N ASP A 93 -14.50 -18.17 -1.97
CA ASP A 93 -13.85 -19.30 -1.29
C ASP A 93 -12.67 -18.82 -0.42
N GLU A 94 -11.80 -19.73 0.06
CA GLU A 94 -10.62 -19.36 0.87
C GLU A 94 -9.60 -18.47 0.14
N THR A 95 -9.67 -18.32 -1.19
CA THR A 95 -8.79 -17.41 -1.91
C THR A 95 -9.16 -15.93 -1.69
N ALA A 96 -10.32 -15.62 -1.07
CA ALA A 96 -10.63 -14.29 -0.57
C ALA A 96 -9.69 -13.88 0.58
N ASP A 97 -9.28 -14.82 1.44
CA ASP A 97 -8.29 -14.56 2.48
C ASP A 97 -6.89 -14.32 1.89
N VAL A 98 -6.55 -14.97 0.75
CA VAL A 98 -5.30 -14.72 0.01
C VAL A 98 -5.24 -13.30 -0.55
N TRP A 99 -6.33 -12.80 -1.14
CA TRP A 99 -6.40 -11.40 -1.58
C TRP A 99 -6.22 -10.45 -0.39
N SER A 100 -6.88 -10.74 0.74
CA SER A 100 -6.78 -9.96 1.98
C SER A 100 -5.34 -9.90 2.48
N ALA A 101 -4.63 -11.04 2.44
CA ALA A 101 -3.23 -11.16 2.82
C ALA A 101 -2.31 -10.34 1.88
N ALA A 102 -2.56 -10.31 0.57
CA ALA A 102 -1.78 -9.48 -0.36
C ALA A 102 -1.91 -7.98 -0.06
N CYS A 103 -3.13 -7.49 0.19
CA CYS A 103 -3.36 -6.11 0.64
C CYS A 103 -2.60 -5.79 1.94
N MET A 104 -2.65 -6.70 2.92
CA MET A 104 -1.98 -6.56 4.21
C MET A 104 -0.45 -6.61 4.09
N ILE A 105 0.10 -7.48 3.24
CA ILE A 105 1.55 -7.60 3.03
C ILE A 105 2.10 -6.33 2.35
N PHE A 106 1.36 -5.75 1.40
CA PHE A 106 1.71 -4.44 0.84
C PHE A 106 1.66 -3.32 1.89
N GLU A 107 0.64 -3.30 2.75
CA GLU A 107 0.52 -2.33 3.85
C GLU A 107 1.69 -2.45 4.84
N LEU A 108 2.13 -3.68 5.14
CA LEU A 108 3.34 -3.94 5.93
C LEU A 108 4.63 -3.51 5.20
N ALA A 109 4.73 -3.73 3.88
CA ALA A 109 5.91 -3.33 3.12
C ALA A 109 6.04 -1.80 2.96
N THR A 110 4.92 -1.07 2.89
CA THR A 110 4.88 0.34 2.46
C THR A 110 4.35 1.34 3.50
N GLY A 111 3.57 0.89 4.48
CA GLY A 111 2.85 1.74 5.44
C GLY A 111 1.55 2.36 4.92
N ASP A 112 1.17 2.12 3.67
CA ASP A 112 -0.05 2.62 3.03
C ASP A 112 -0.97 1.45 2.62
N PHE A 113 -2.30 1.65 2.65
CA PHE A 113 -3.23 0.67 2.08
C PHE A 113 -3.00 0.48 0.58
N LEU A 114 -3.03 -0.78 0.11
CA LEU A 114 -2.96 -1.10 -1.33
C LEU A 114 -4.11 -0.48 -2.11
N PHE A 115 -5.31 -0.48 -1.53
CA PHE A 115 -6.50 0.15 -2.07
C PHE A 115 -7.21 0.94 -0.97
N ASP A 116 -7.23 2.27 -1.06
CA ASP A 116 -8.05 3.14 -0.19
C ASP A 116 -9.15 3.84 -1.01
N PRO A 117 -10.28 3.14 -1.27
CA PRO A 117 -11.31 3.63 -2.17
C PRO A 117 -12.16 4.72 -1.53
N ARG A 118 -12.47 5.74 -2.32
CA ARG A 118 -13.25 6.92 -1.93
C ARG A 118 -14.59 6.97 -2.66
N THR A 119 -15.51 7.77 -2.15
CA THR A 119 -16.78 8.06 -2.84
C THR A 119 -16.59 9.31 -3.69
N GLY A 120 -16.88 9.23 -4.99
CA GLY A 120 -16.89 10.39 -5.88
C GLY A 120 -18.29 10.98 -6.06
N ASP A 121 -18.42 12.02 -6.88
CA ASP A 121 -19.72 12.67 -7.16
C ASP A 121 -20.66 11.76 -7.95
N ASP A 122 -20.15 11.14 -9.03
CA ASP A 122 -20.89 10.27 -9.95
C ASP A 122 -20.69 8.76 -9.67
N TRP A 123 -19.82 8.37 -8.72
CA TRP A 123 -19.44 6.96 -8.52
C TRP A 123 -19.38 6.51 -7.07
N SER A 124 -19.81 5.27 -6.85
CA SER A 124 -19.77 4.62 -5.55
C SER A 124 -18.34 4.22 -5.15
N ARG A 125 -18.12 4.08 -3.83
CA ARG A 125 -16.84 3.60 -3.28
C ARG A 125 -16.44 2.20 -3.77
N ASP A 126 -17.42 1.37 -4.11
CA ASP A 126 -17.17 0.03 -4.65
C ASP A 126 -16.78 0.07 -6.14
N GLU A 127 -17.21 1.09 -6.90
CA GLU A 127 -16.70 1.34 -8.25
C GLU A 127 -15.29 1.94 -8.23
N ASP A 128 -15.01 2.85 -7.29
CA ASP A 128 -13.68 3.41 -7.03
C ASP A 128 -12.68 2.30 -6.66
N HIS A 129 -13.10 1.35 -5.83
CA HIS A 129 -12.28 0.20 -5.45
C HIS A 129 -11.94 -0.68 -6.67
N LEU A 130 -12.93 -0.97 -7.52
CA LEU A 130 -12.71 -1.70 -8.78
C LEU A 130 -11.83 -0.91 -9.77
N ALA A 131 -11.89 0.42 -9.77
CA ALA A 131 -10.99 1.25 -10.57
C ALA A 131 -9.54 1.14 -10.10
N LEU A 132 -9.27 1.30 -8.80
CA LEU A 132 -7.93 1.16 -8.23
C LEU A 132 -7.32 -0.22 -8.50
N MET A 133 -8.13 -1.28 -8.45
CA MET A 133 -7.70 -2.63 -8.84
C MET A 133 -7.33 -2.73 -10.32
N VAL A 134 -8.10 -2.12 -11.23
CA VAL A 134 -7.77 -2.09 -12.67
C VAL A 134 -6.51 -1.27 -12.95
N GLU A 135 -6.33 -0.14 -12.27
CA GLU A 135 -5.15 0.73 -12.40
C GLU A 135 -3.87 0.00 -11.96
N LEU A 136 -3.90 -0.70 -10.82
CA LEU A 136 -2.76 -1.45 -10.28
C LEU A 136 -2.44 -2.73 -11.06
N LEU A 137 -3.47 -3.48 -11.49
CA LEU A 137 -3.29 -4.75 -12.21
C LEU A 137 -3.06 -4.55 -13.72
N GLY A 138 -3.18 -3.31 -14.21
CA GLY A 138 -2.97 -2.94 -15.62
C GLY A 138 -3.99 -3.53 -16.60
N ASN A 139 -5.02 -4.23 -16.11
CA ASN A 139 -6.02 -4.90 -16.94
C ASN A 139 -7.43 -4.85 -16.34
N LEU A 140 -8.43 -4.98 -17.22
CA LEU A 140 -9.81 -5.20 -16.80
C LEU A 140 -10.04 -6.67 -16.46
N PRO A 141 -10.92 -6.99 -15.50
CA PRO A 141 -11.37 -8.37 -15.29
C PRO A 141 -12.02 -8.94 -16.56
N PRO A 142 -11.96 -10.27 -16.77
CA PRO A 142 -12.65 -10.93 -17.88
C PRO A 142 -14.12 -10.55 -17.93
N ARG A 143 -14.57 -10.01 -19.08
CA ARG A 143 -15.90 -9.38 -19.26
C ARG A 143 -17.06 -10.19 -18.67
N ASP A 144 -17.06 -11.49 -18.93
CA ASP A 144 -18.19 -12.35 -18.60
C ASP A 144 -18.24 -12.61 -17.08
N TRP A 145 -17.08 -12.70 -16.42
CA TRP A 145 -16.98 -12.68 -14.96
C TRP A 145 -17.42 -11.32 -14.41
N ALA A 146 -16.86 -10.22 -14.94
CA ALA A 146 -17.13 -8.84 -14.49
C ALA A 146 -18.61 -8.44 -14.59
N THR A 147 -19.37 -9.05 -15.50
CA THR A 147 -20.81 -8.77 -15.73
C THR A 147 -21.76 -9.78 -15.09
N SER A 148 -21.25 -10.84 -14.44
CA SER A 148 -22.04 -11.96 -13.89
C SER A 148 -22.48 -11.81 -12.42
N GLY A 149 -21.79 -11.00 -11.63
CA GLY A 149 -22.07 -10.83 -10.20
C GLY A 149 -23.39 -10.11 -9.90
N ARG A 150 -23.96 -10.36 -8.72
CA ARG A 150 -25.25 -9.79 -8.28
C ARG A 150 -25.27 -8.25 -8.30
N TYR A 151 -24.13 -7.62 -8.06
CA TYR A 151 -23.94 -6.17 -8.04
C TYR A 151 -23.20 -5.64 -9.27
N SER A 152 -22.72 -6.49 -10.19
CA SER A 152 -21.98 -6.09 -11.40
C SER A 152 -22.66 -4.98 -12.21
N ARG A 153 -24.00 -4.97 -12.26
CA ARG A 153 -24.77 -3.95 -12.98
C ARG A 153 -24.69 -2.55 -12.37
N SER A 154 -24.21 -2.39 -11.14
CA SER A 154 -23.94 -1.09 -10.54
C SER A 154 -22.67 -0.45 -11.13
N PHE A 155 -21.63 -1.26 -11.34
CA PHE A 155 -20.27 -0.79 -11.64
C PHE A 155 -19.89 -0.95 -13.13
N PHE A 156 -20.27 -2.07 -13.75
CA PHE A 156 -19.88 -2.42 -15.11
C PHE A 156 -21.02 -2.23 -16.12
N ASN A 157 -20.64 -1.92 -17.37
CA ASN A 157 -21.52 -1.94 -18.53
C ASN A 157 -21.43 -3.29 -19.28
N ASN A 158 -22.29 -3.49 -20.29
CA ASN A 158 -22.40 -4.75 -21.05
C ASN A 158 -21.11 -5.17 -21.81
N ASN A 159 -20.09 -4.31 -21.86
CA ASN A 159 -18.79 -4.57 -22.47
C ASN A 159 -17.70 -4.89 -21.43
N GLY A 160 -18.04 -5.01 -20.13
CA GLY A 160 -17.10 -5.30 -19.05
C GLY A 160 -16.24 -4.10 -18.62
N LYS A 161 -16.58 -2.87 -19.05
CA LYS A 161 -15.91 -1.64 -18.61
C LYS A 161 -16.70 -0.96 -17.50
N LEU A 162 -16.01 -0.23 -16.63
CA LEU A 162 -16.63 0.63 -15.61
C LEU A 162 -17.57 1.67 -16.25
N LYS A 163 -18.55 2.14 -15.48
CA LYS A 163 -19.65 2.97 -15.99
C LYS A 163 -19.36 4.45 -15.92
N HIS A 164 -18.91 4.91 -14.76
CA HIS A 164 -18.74 6.33 -14.43
C HIS A 164 -17.25 6.67 -14.52
N ILE A 165 -16.39 5.84 -13.93
CA ILE A 165 -14.93 5.98 -13.99
C ILE A 165 -14.42 5.49 -15.36
N LYS A 166 -14.13 6.44 -16.26
CA LYS A 166 -13.68 6.17 -17.64
C LYS A 166 -12.19 6.43 -17.89
N ASN A 167 -11.59 7.29 -17.07
CA ASN A 167 -10.23 7.81 -17.26
C ASN A 167 -9.27 7.13 -16.27
N LEU A 168 -9.05 5.83 -16.47
CA LEU A 168 -8.16 5.01 -15.65
C LEU A 168 -6.69 5.33 -15.97
N LYS A 169 -5.89 5.58 -14.94
CA LYS A 169 -4.44 5.76 -14.99
C LYS A 169 -3.76 4.45 -14.57
N MET A 170 -3.47 3.60 -15.53
CA MET A 170 -2.72 2.36 -15.26
C MET A 170 -1.36 2.72 -14.64
N TRP A 171 -1.07 2.14 -13.48
CA TRP A 171 0.19 2.30 -12.76
C TRP A 171 0.50 0.95 -12.09
N PRO A 172 1.13 0.01 -12.84
CA PRO A 172 1.43 -1.34 -12.38
C PRO A 172 2.18 -1.38 -11.04
N LEU A 173 1.95 -2.44 -10.25
CA LEU A 173 2.52 -2.59 -8.91
C LEU A 173 4.05 -2.36 -8.84
N SER A 174 4.84 -2.87 -9.79
CA SER A 174 6.30 -2.61 -9.82
C SER A 174 6.62 -1.13 -10.05
N GLU A 175 5.94 -0.45 -10.98
CA GLU A 175 6.09 0.99 -11.21
C GLU A 175 5.71 1.80 -9.95
N VAL A 176 4.62 1.43 -9.27
CA VAL A 176 4.22 2.04 -7.98
C VAL A 176 5.32 1.88 -6.92
N LEU A 177 5.91 0.70 -6.79
CA LEU A 177 6.97 0.41 -5.81
C LEU A 177 8.24 1.23 -6.08
N VAL A 178 8.69 1.32 -7.32
CA VAL A 178 9.88 2.11 -7.71
C VAL A 178 9.59 3.62 -7.66
N GLU A 179 8.49 4.09 -8.23
CA GLU A 179 8.21 5.52 -8.38
C GLU A 179 7.69 6.18 -7.11
N LYS A 180 6.79 5.52 -6.36
CA LYS A 180 6.26 6.09 -5.11
C LYS A 180 7.14 5.75 -3.91
N TYR A 181 7.47 4.48 -3.71
CA TYR A 181 8.13 3.98 -2.49
C TYR A 181 9.65 3.82 -2.59
N LYS A 182 10.24 4.06 -3.77
CA LYS A 182 11.70 4.06 -4.02
C LYS A 182 12.38 2.71 -3.76
N PHE A 183 11.65 1.62 -4.02
CA PHE A 183 12.23 0.28 -4.10
C PHE A 183 13.26 0.22 -5.25
N GLU A 184 14.25 -0.67 -5.14
CA GLU A 184 15.09 -1.01 -6.29
C GLU A 184 14.27 -1.79 -7.31
N GLN A 185 14.51 -1.61 -8.61
CA GLN A 185 13.74 -2.27 -9.68
C GLN A 185 13.65 -3.80 -9.48
N ALA A 186 14.76 -4.45 -9.13
CA ALA A 186 14.79 -5.89 -8.89
C ALA A 186 13.99 -6.31 -7.63
N GLU A 187 13.98 -5.50 -6.57
CA GLU A 187 13.18 -5.72 -5.37
C GLU A 187 11.68 -5.53 -5.66
N ALA A 188 11.34 -4.49 -6.41
CA ALA A 188 9.98 -4.19 -6.85
C ALA A 188 9.42 -5.29 -7.77
N ASP A 189 10.21 -5.78 -8.72
CA ASP A 189 9.79 -6.85 -9.64
C ASP A 189 9.59 -8.18 -8.92
N VAL A 190 10.48 -8.56 -7.98
CA VAL A 190 10.32 -9.78 -7.16
C VAL A 190 9.12 -9.68 -6.21
N PHE A 191 8.84 -8.49 -5.64
CA PHE A 191 7.67 -8.29 -4.79
C PHE A 191 6.36 -8.23 -5.59
N ALA A 192 6.38 -7.68 -6.81
CA ALA A 192 5.24 -7.71 -7.71
C ALA A 192 4.94 -9.12 -8.25
N ASP A 193 5.97 -9.93 -8.54
CA ASP A 193 5.85 -11.35 -8.89
C ASP A 193 5.28 -12.18 -7.73
N PHE A 194 5.60 -11.83 -6.48
CA PHE A 194 5.01 -12.45 -5.29
C PHE A 194 3.51 -12.14 -5.13
N LEU A 195 3.12 -10.86 -5.22
CA LEU A 195 1.73 -10.44 -4.99
C LEU A 195 0.80 -10.66 -6.20
N GLY A 196 1.32 -10.67 -7.42
CA GLY A 196 0.54 -10.82 -8.66
C GLY A 196 -0.33 -12.09 -8.76
N PRO A 197 0.15 -13.28 -8.35
CA PRO A 197 -0.65 -14.50 -8.23
C PRO A 197 -1.71 -14.44 -7.13
N MET A 198 -1.49 -13.64 -6.07
CA MET A 198 -2.44 -13.44 -4.97
C MET A 198 -3.54 -12.42 -5.33
N LEU A 199 -3.27 -11.48 -6.24
CA LEU A 199 -4.18 -10.42 -6.67
C LEU A 199 -4.89 -10.74 -8.01
N ARG A 200 -5.16 -12.01 -8.30
CA ARG A 200 -5.88 -12.43 -9.51
C ARG A 200 -7.37 -12.14 -9.40
N TRP A 201 -7.95 -11.64 -10.50
CA TRP A 201 -9.37 -11.29 -10.62
C TRP A 201 -10.30 -12.48 -10.33
N LEU A 202 -10.02 -13.64 -10.93
CA LEU A 202 -10.81 -14.86 -10.74
C LEU A 202 -10.26 -15.64 -9.53
N PRO A 203 -11.10 -16.01 -8.54
CA PRO A 203 -10.71 -16.92 -7.45
C PRO A 203 -10.02 -18.20 -7.96
N SER A 204 -10.55 -18.80 -9.03
CA SER A 204 -10.00 -20.01 -9.67
C SER A 204 -8.64 -19.83 -10.37
N GLU A 205 -8.16 -18.60 -10.53
CA GLU A 205 -6.81 -18.28 -11.04
C GLU A 205 -5.87 -17.80 -9.94
N ARG A 206 -6.39 -17.57 -8.73
CA ARG A 206 -5.66 -17.03 -7.59
C ARG A 206 -4.86 -18.13 -6.90
N GLN A 207 -3.63 -17.84 -6.51
CA GLN A 207 -2.77 -18.82 -5.87
C GLN A 207 -3.31 -19.21 -4.49
N HIS A 208 -3.32 -20.50 -4.14
CA HIS A 208 -3.59 -20.92 -2.77
C HIS A 208 -2.37 -20.62 -1.88
N ALA A 209 -2.60 -20.13 -0.65
CA ALA A 209 -1.55 -19.69 0.27
C ALA A 209 -0.41 -20.72 0.48
N SER A 210 -0.71 -22.02 0.43
CA SER A 210 0.29 -23.10 0.54
C SER A 210 1.34 -23.08 -0.58
N ALA A 211 0.96 -22.71 -1.81
CA ALA A 211 1.90 -22.58 -2.93
C ALA A 211 2.61 -21.23 -2.95
N THR A 212 2.07 -20.22 -2.25
CA THR A 212 2.71 -18.91 -2.08
C THR A 212 3.95 -18.99 -1.18
N LEU A 213 3.99 -19.95 -0.24
CA LEU A 213 5.13 -20.16 0.68
C LEU A 213 6.44 -20.54 -0.02
N ASP A 214 6.40 -21.22 -1.17
CA ASP A 214 7.61 -21.63 -1.91
C ASP A 214 8.31 -20.46 -2.63
N HIS A 215 7.69 -19.28 -2.67
CA HIS A 215 8.15 -18.15 -3.48
C HIS A 215 9.47 -17.54 -3.00
N GLN A 216 10.30 -17.06 -3.94
CA GLN A 216 11.63 -16.51 -3.67
C GLN A 216 11.63 -15.31 -2.69
N TRP A 217 10.57 -14.49 -2.69
CA TRP A 217 10.45 -13.31 -1.81
C TRP A 217 10.31 -13.67 -0.31
N LEU A 218 9.81 -14.87 0.02
CA LEU A 218 9.69 -15.34 1.41
C LEU A 218 10.94 -16.08 1.90
N ARG A 219 11.96 -16.28 1.06
CA ARG A 219 13.17 -17.00 1.45
C ARG A 219 14.08 -16.08 2.26
N PRO A 220 14.70 -16.56 3.35
CA PRO A 220 15.68 -15.79 4.11
C PRO A 220 16.80 -15.24 3.22
N ALA A 221 17.28 -14.03 3.51
CA ALA A 221 18.49 -13.52 2.88
C ALA A 221 19.73 -14.31 3.36
N ASP A 222 20.87 -14.16 2.68
CA ASP A 222 22.13 -14.82 3.05
C ASP A 222 22.54 -14.50 4.50
N GLY A 223 22.36 -15.47 5.41
CA GLY A 223 22.66 -15.37 6.84
C GLY A 223 21.43 -15.26 7.76
N GLU A 224 20.23 -15.07 7.22
CA GLU A 224 18.97 -15.17 7.96
C GLU A 224 18.53 -16.66 8.04
N VAL A 225 17.75 -17.03 9.07
CA VAL A 225 17.29 -18.41 9.31
C VAL A 225 15.79 -18.46 9.60
N ASP A 226 15.07 -19.27 8.84
CA ASP A 226 13.68 -19.66 9.08
C ASP A 226 13.62 -20.96 9.93
N PHE A 227 12.54 -21.18 10.69
CA PHE A 227 12.46 -22.18 11.77
C PHE A 227 11.16 -23.01 11.80
#